data_AF-A0A920P7W8-F1
#
_entry.id   AF-A0A920P7W8-F1
#
_cell.length_a   1.000
_cell.length_b   1.000
_cell.length_c   1.000
_cell.angle_alpha   90.00
_cell.angle_beta   90.00
_cell.angle_gamma   90.00
#
_symmetry.space_group_name_H-M   'P 1'
#
loop_
_entity.id
_entity.type
_entity.pdbx_description
1 polymer ?
#
loop_
_entity_poly.entity_id
_entity_poly.type
_entity_poly.pdbx_seq_one_letter_code
_entity_poly.pdbx_strand_id
1 'polypeptide(L)'
;MIVDHDGKVWGIDQGLTFHSDTKIRTVIWDFSDEPIPEHHLDKLETFRNNLSNPTGHIKDLLELLSDDEIIALNRRLDWVLAEKFYPGIPGRRRS
;
A
#
# COMPACT_ATOMS: atom_id res chain seq x y z
N MET A 1 1.08 4.49 13.72
CA MET A 1 0.13 3.38 13.96
C MET A 1 -0.20 3.35 15.45
N ILE A 2 -1.46 3.15 15.82
CA ILE A 2 -1.87 2.90 17.21
C ILE A 2 -2.41 1.48 17.27
N VAL A 3 -2.04 0.71 18.29
CA VAL A 3 -2.67 -0.58 18.57
C VAL A 3 -3.65 -0.35 19.71
N ASP A 4 -4.90 -0.76 19.54
CA ASP A 4 -5.87 -0.69 20.63
C ASP A 4 -5.65 -1.80 21.66
N HIS A 5 -6.43 -1.74 22.74
CA HIS A 5 -6.42 -2.72 23.83
C HIS A 5 -6.77 -4.15 23.37
N ASP A 6 -7.37 -4.31 22.20
CA ASP A 6 -7.75 -5.60 21.61
C ASP A 6 -6.75 -6.09 20.56
N GLY A 7 -5.60 -5.42 20.41
CA GLY A 7 -4.54 -5.80 19.48
C GLY A 7 -4.82 -5.39 18.03
N LYS A 8 -5.87 -4.61 17.77
CA LYS A 8 -6.18 -4.13 16.42
C LYS A 8 -5.29 -2.94 16.09
N VAL A 9 -4.62 -3.03 14.94
CA VAL A 9 -3.74 -1.98 14.44
C VAL A 9 -4.57 -0.93 13.68
N TRP A 10 -4.53 0.30 14.18
CA TRP A 10 -5.08 1.48 13.55
C TRP A 10 -3.97 2.20 12.77
N GLY A 11 -4.11 2.19 11.44
CA GLY A 11 -3.26 2.98 10.54
C GLY A 11 -3.65 4.46 10.65
N ILE A 12 -2.86 5.24 11.36
CA ILE A 12 -3.02 6.69 11.49
C ILE A 12 -1.96 7.35 10.62
N ASP A 13 -2.36 8.40 9.90
CA ASP A 13 -1.64 9.12 8.83
C ASP A 13 -2.01 8.66 7.39
N GLN A 14 -3.29 8.76 7.02
CA GLN A 14 -3.80 8.40 5.69
C GLN A 14 -3.82 9.57 4.67
N GLY A 15 -3.47 10.79 5.10
CA GLY A 15 -3.54 12.00 4.25
C GLY A 15 -2.53 12.05 3.10
N LEU A 16 -1.54 11.15 3.10
CA LEU A 16 -0.52 11.00 2.05
C LEU A 16 -0.57 9.62 1.36
N THR A 17 -1.46 8.73 1.78
CA THR A 17 -1.52 7.33 1.28
C THR A 17 -1.86 7.28 -0.20
N PHE A 18 -2.70 8.20 -0.69
CA PHE A 18 -3.16 8.22 -2.07
C PHE A 18 -2.49 9.27 -2.94
N HIS A 19 -1.74 10.19 -2.33
CA HIS A 19 -1.06 11.27 -3.03
C HIS A 19 -0.31 10.75 -4.26
N SER A 20 -0.54 11.39 -5.41
CA SER A 20 0.03 10.99 -6.70
C SER A 20 1.56 10.96 -6.66
N ASP A 21 2.14 11.90 -5.92
CA ASP A 21 3.56 11.98 -5.65
C ASP A 21 3.97 11.03 -4.51
N THR A 22 4.79 10.02 -4.80
CA THR A 22 5.19 9.01 -3.81
C THR A 22 6.11 9.63 -2.75
N LYS A 23 5.57 9.95 -1.57
CA LYS A 23 6.35 10.40 -0.41
C LYS A 23 6.45 9.26 0.60
N ILE A 24 7.51 8.44 0.53
CA ILE A 24 7.73 7.37 1.52
C ILE A 24 8.29 8.01 2.80
N ARG A 25 7.49 8.04 3.88
CA ARG A 25 7.96 8.47 5.22
C ARG A 25 7.76 7.37 6.27
N THR A 26 8.89 6.73 6.60
CA THR A 26 9.43 6.51 7.97
C THR A 26 8.86 5.48 8.95
N VAL A 27 8.30 4.35 8.50
CA VAL A 27 8.25 3.11 9.35
C VAL A 27 8.50 1.82 8.55
N ILE A 28 8.22 1.80 7.25
CA ILE A 28 8.44 0.61 6.39
C ILE A 28 9.92 0.23 6.24
N TRP A 29 10.84 1.15 6.55
CA TRP A 29 12.28 0.94 6.37
C TRP A 29 12.86 -0.17 7.25
N ASP A 30 12.25 -0.45 8.40
CA ASP A 30 12.70 -1.54 9.29
C ASP A 30 12.44 -2.92 8.66
N PHE A 31 11.57 -2.98 7.65
CA PHE A 31 11.25 -4.17 6.86
C PHE A 31 11.83 -4.11 5.44
N SER A 32 12.67 -3.12 5.12
CA SER A 32 13.26 -2.96 3.78
C SER A 32 13.93 -4.25 3.33
N ASP A 33 13.66 -4.66 2.08
CA ASP A 33 14.23 -5.86 1.46
C ASP A 33 13.82 -7.20 2.11
N GLU A 34 12.87 -7.19 3.05
CA GLU A 34 12.24 -8.41 3.53
C GLU A 34 11.17 -8.89 2.54
N PRO A 35 11.02 -10.22 2.33
CA PRO A 35 9.95 -10.75 1.52
C PRO A 35 8.60 -10.44 2.18
N ILE A 36 7.65 -9.98 1.38
CA ILE A 36 6.28 -9.77 1.84
C ILE A 36 5.66 -11.16 2.08
N PRO A 37 5.08 -11.42 3.27
CA PRO A 37 4.41 -12.69 3.54
C PRO A 37 3.33 -13.01 2.50
N GLU A 38 3.24 -14.27 2.07
CA GLU A 38 2.35 -14.72 0.99
C GLU A 38 0.88 -14.35 1.24
N HIS A 39 0.40 -14.50 2.48
CA HIS A 39 -0.96 -14.12 2.86
C HIS A 39 -1.26 -12.61 2.73
N HIS A 40 -0.24 -11.75 2.70
CA HIS A 40 -0.39 -10.33 2.38
C HIS A 40 -0.42 -10.11 0.86
N LEU A 41 0.38 -10.83 0.09
CA LEU A 41 0.34 -10.79 -1.37
C LEU A 41 -1.03 -11.23 -1.90
N ASP A 42 -1.62 -12.30 -1.35
CA ASP A 42 -2.96 -12.78 -1.71
C ASP A 42 -4.04 -11.71 -1.49
N LYS A 43 -3.93 -10.97 -0.37
CA LYS A 43 -4.82 -9.87 -0.05
C LYS A 43 -4.63 -8.69 -1.01
N LEU A 44 -3.41 -8.38 -1.40
CA LEU A 44 -3.10 -7.33 -2.38
C LEU A 44 -3.61 -7.69 -3.77
N GLU A 45 -3.50 -8.96 -4.18
CA GLU A 45 -4.04 -9.45 -5.45
C GLU A 45 -5.58 -9.39 -5.46
N THR A 46 -6.21 -9.82 -4.36
CA THR A 46 -7.66 -9.68 -4.18
C THR A 46 -8.09 -8.22 -4.24
N PHE A 47 -7.35 -7.33 -3.58
CA PHE A 47 -7.62 -5.90 -3.59
C PHE A 47 -7.48 -5.30 -4.99
N ARG A 48 -6.43 -5.65 -5.74
CA ARG A 48 -6.24 -5.25 -7.15
C ARG A 48 -7.41 -5.67 -8.04
N ASN A 49 -7.90 -6.90 -7.86
CA ASN A 49 -9.07 -7.39 -8.60
C ASN A 49 -10.34 -6.60 -8.24
N ASN A 50 -10.53 -6.28 -6.96
CA ASN A 50 -11.64 -5.46 -6.49
C ASN A 50 -11.57 -4.01 -6.99
N LEU A 51 -10.38 -3.44 -7.21
CA LEU A 51 -10.22 -2.12 -7.84
C LEU A 51 -10.65 -2.13 -9.31
N SER A 52 -10.51 -3.26 -10.01
CA SER A 52 -10.93 -3.40 -11.41
C SER A 52 -12.45 -3.52 -11.57
N ASN A 53 -13.15 -4.02 -10.54
CA ASN A 53 -14.61 -4.08 -10.49
C ASN A 53 -15.12 -3.60 -9.11
N PRO A 54 -15.10 -2.28 -8.86
CA PRO A 54 -15.31 -1.72 -7.54
C PRO A 54 -16.76 -1.87 -7.07
N THR A 55 -16.93 -2.47 -5.90
CA THR A 55 -18.23 -2.65 -5.24
C THR A 55 -18.15 -2.27 -3.76
N GLY A 56 -19.29 -1.85 -3.20
CA GLY A 56 -19.40 -1.41 -1.81
C GLY A 56 -18.37 -0.33 -1.45
N HIS A 57 -17.68 -0.51 -0.33
CA HIS A 57 -16.71 0.46 0.19
C HIS A 57 -15.53 0.75 -0.75
N ILE A 58 -15.21 -0.13 -1.71
CA ILE A 58 -14.15 0.13 -2.70
C ILE A 58 -14.61 1.20 -3.70
N LYS A 59 -15.90 1.19 -4.07
CA LYS A 59 -16.47 2.23 -4.92
C LYS A 59 -16.47 3.58 -4.19
N ASP A 60 -16.93 3.59 -2.94
CA ASP A 60 -16.93 4.80 -2.10
C ASP A 60 -15.51 5.37 -1.95
N LEU A 61 -14.51 4.49 -1.78
CA LEU A 61 -13.10 4.90 -1.72
C LEU A 61 -12.63 5.54 -3.03
N LEU A 62 -12.91 4.92 -4.18
CA LEU A 62 -12.48 5.44 -5.48
C LEU A 62 -13.14 6.78 -5.83
N GLU A 63 -14.38 7.01 -5.39
CA GLU A 63 -15.08 8.29 -5.57
C GLU A 63 -14.43 9.45 -4.77
N LEU A 64 -13.64 9.14 -3.74
CA LEU A 64 -12.90 10.11 -2.93
C LEU A 64 -11.49 10.39 -3.46
N LEU A 65 -11.03 9.67 -4.49
CA LEU A 65 -9.71 9.79 -5.09
C LEU A 65 -9.79 10.45 -6.47
N SER A 66 -8.79 11.23 -6.82
CA SER A 66 -8.62 11.71 -8.19
C SER A 66 -8.08 10.62 -9.12
N ASP A 67 -8.29 10.77 -10.42
CA ASP A 67 -7.82 9.82 -11.44
C ASP A 67 -6.31 9.56 -11.33
N ASP A 68 -5.51 10.60 -11.08
CA ASP A 68 -4.05 10.50 -10.90
C ASP A 68 -3.68 9.66 -9.68
N GLU A 69 -4.44 9.76 -8.59
CA GLU A 69 -4.23 8.98 -7.37
C GLU A 69 -4.61 7.50 -7.57
N ILE A 70 -5.68 7.24 -8.32
CA ILE A 70 -6.09 5.88 -8.70
C ILE A 70 -5.03 5.23 -9.61
N ILE A 71 -4.51 5.96 -10.59
CA ILE A 71 -3.42 5.49 -11.46
C ILE A 71 -2.17 5.21 -10.63
N ALA A 72 -1.79 6.12 -9.73
CA ALA A 72 -0.63 5.94 -8.85
C ALA A 72 -0.81 4.76 -7.88
N LEU A 73 -2.03 4.50 -7.39
CA LEU A 73 -2.34 3.35 -6.54
C LEU A 73 -2.16 2.03 -7.31
N ASN A 74 -2.74 1.93 -8.51
CA ASN A 74 -2.61 0.72 -9.34
C ASN A 74 -1.15 0.43 -9.70
N ARG A 75 -0.37 1.46 -10.09
CA ARG A 75 1.06 1.31 -10.38
C ARG A 75 1.85 0.80 -9.18
N ARG A 76 1.54 1.29 -7.97
CA ARG A 76 2.19 0.83 -6.73
C ARG A 76 1.82 -0.61 -6.39
N LEU A 77 0.57 -1.01 -6.59
CA LEU A 77 0.14 -2.41 -6.41
C LEU A 77 0.86 -3.35 -7.38
N ASP A 78 0.92 -2.99 -8.66
CA ASP A 78 1.61 -3.77 -9.68
C ASP A 78 3.09 -3.96 -9.34
N TRP A 79 3.76 -2.88 -8.91
CA TRP A 79 5.16 -2.93 -8.49
C TRP A 79 5.39 -3.85 -7.29
N VAL A 80 4.57 -3.72 -6.24
CA VAL A 80 4.70 -4.55 -5.03
C VAL A 80 4.42 -6.03 -5.32
N LEU A 81 3.42 -6.35 -6.16
CA LEU A 81 3.11 -7.73 -6.53
C LEU A 81 4.17 -8.35 -7.45
N ALA A 82 4.86 -7.53 -8.26
CA ALA A 82 5.95 -7.97 -9.12
C ALA A 82 7.24 -8.25 -8.32
N GLU A 83 7.64 -7.32 -7.44
CA GLU A 83 8.86 -7.46 -6.64
C GLU A 83 8.68 -8.45 -5.48
N LYS A 84 7.52 -8.43 -4.82
CA LYS A 84 7.20 -9.22 -3.60
C LYS A 84 8.11 -8.95 -2.40
N PHE A 85 8.88 -7.86 -2.45
CA PHE A 85 9.69 -7.36 -1.33
C PHE A 85 9.15 -6.02 -0.87
N TYR A 86 9.33 -5.71 0.42
CA TYR A 86 9.00 -4.38 0.92
C TYR A 86 9.88 -3.32 0.23
N PRO A 87 9.30 -2.16 -0.14
CA PRO A 87 9.99 -1.15 -0.91
C PRO A 87 11.14 -0.52 -0.12
N GLY A 88 12.37 -0.71 -0.60
CA GLY A 88 13.57 -0.12 0.00
C GLY A 88 13.76 1.36 -0.32
N ILE A 89 14.70 2.01 0.40
CA ILE A 89 15.04 3.42 0.18
C ILE A 89 15.62 3.56 -1.24
N PRO A 90 15.05 4.43 -2.11
CA PRO A 90 15.69 4.75 -3.38
C PRO A 90 17.10 5.32 -3.12
N GLY A 91 18.14 4.61 -3.56
CA GLY A 91 19.53 5.07 -3.46
C GLY A 91 20.34 4.56 -2.26
N ARG A 92 19.82 3.62 -1.44
CA ARG A 92 20.62 3.01 -0.36
C ARG A 92 20.49 1.49 -0.34
N ARG A 93 21.19 0.81 -1.27
CA ARG A 93 21.54 -0.61 -1.08
C ARG A 93 22.50 -0.67 0.10
N ARG A 94 22.10 -1.27 1.22
CA ARG A 94 23.06 -1.66 2.25
C ARG A 94 23.83 -2.88 1.71
N SER A 95 25.09 -2.65 1.38
CA SER A 95 26.10 -3.68 1.13
C SER A 95 26.30 -4.57 2.35
#